data_AF-A0A1A9UG88-F1
#
_entry.id   AF-A0A1A9UG88-F1
#
_cell.length_a   1.000
_cell.length_b   1.000
_cell.length_c   1.000
_cell.angle_alpha   90.00
_cell.angle_beta   90.00
_cell.angle_gamma   90.00
#
_symmetry.space_group_name_H-M   'P 1'
#
loop_
_entity.id
_entity.type
_entity.pdbx_description
1 polymer ?
#
loop_
_entity_poly.entity_id
_entity_poly.type
_entity_poly.pdbx_seq_one_letter_code
_entity_poly.pdbx_strand_id
1 'polypeptide(L)'
;MACALGIEGSANKIGVGIIKDGQVLANVRKTYITPPGVNHCIGHIEMGRLITGAHNPIVLYVSGGNTQVIAYSNKRYRIFGETIDIAVGNCLDRFARIIKLSNDPSPARQAIYKIALREIADPSKKRSKRKKPDEPEAPEYTKADMCYSLQETIFAMLKLPSEPMAHCDSNEVLIVGGVGCNERLQEMMAVMCDELCMLLIDFLKN
;
A
#
# COMPACT_ATOMS: atom_id res chain seq x y z
N MET A 1 25.92 -19.53 -10.29
CA MET A 1 25.74 -18.46 -11.28
C MET A 1 24.24 -18.21 -11.41
N ALA A 2 23.74 -17.11 -10.87
CA ALA A 2 22.31 -16.79 -10.90
C ALA A 2 22.10 -15.55 -11.75
N CYS A 3 21.25 -15.68 -12.78
CA CYS A 3 20.77 -14.57 -13.59
C CYS A 3 19.30 -14.35 -13.23
N ALA A 4 18.92 -13.11 -12.89
CA ALA A 4 17.57 -12.72 -12.54
C ALA A 4 17.10 -11.60 -13.47
N LEU A 5 15.87 -11.75 -13.99
CA LEU A 5 15.14 -10.72 -14.71
C LEU A 5 14.12 -10.10 -13.75
N GLY A 6 14.24 -8.80 -13.50
CA GLY A 6 13.25 -8.02 -12.76
C GLY A 6 12.42 -7.18 -13.72
N ILE A 7 11.10 -7.28 -13.62
CA ILE A 7 10.17 -6.37 -14.33
C ILE A 7 9.41 -5.60 -13.26
N GLU A 8 9.50 -4.27 -13.29
CA GLU A 8 8.70 -3.37 -12.45
C GLU A 8 7.80 -2.48 -13.29
N GLY A 9 6.60 -2.19 -12.77
CA GLY A 9 5.61 -1.40 -13.48
C GLY A 9 4.87 -0.44 -12.55
N SER A 10 4.46 0.70 -13.09
CA SER A 10 3.41 1.55 -12.53
C SER A 10 2.52 2.04 -13.66
N ALA A 11 1.48 2.83 -13.37
CA ALA A 11 0.50 3.27 -14.37
C ALA A 11 1.12 3.93 -15.62
N ASN A 12 2.28 4.58 -15.50
CA ASN A 12 2.95 5.26 -16.61
C ASN A 12 4.42 4.83 -16.80
N LYS A 13 4.85 3.70 -16.24
CA LYS A 13 6.27 3.32 -16.29
C LYS A 13 6.43 1.82 -16.37
N ILE A 14 7.36 1.39 -17.20
CA ILE A 14 7.88 0.04 -17.22
C ILE A 14 9.39 0.07 -17.05
N GLY A 15 9.89 -0.77 -16.16
CA GLY A 15 11.31 -0.99 -15.91
C GLY A 15 11.64 -2.46 -16.12
N VAL A 16 12.72 -2.75 -16.85
CA VAL A 16 13.23 -4.11 -17.04
C VAL A 16 14.71 -4.11 -16.68
N GLY A 17 15.05 -4.93 -15.70
CA GLY A 17 16.40 -5.08 -15.17
C GLY A 17 16.90 -6.52 -15.30
N ILE A 18 18.17 -6.70 -15.67
CA ILE A 18 18.84 -8.00 -15.68
C ILE A 18 20.01 -7.91 -14.71
N ILE A 19 20.07 -8.84 -13.76
CA ILE A 19 21.15 -8.94 -12.77
C ILE A 19 21.79 -10.32 -12.91
N LYS A 20 23.12 -10.36 -12.93
CA LYS A 20 23.88 -11.62 -12.90
C LYS A 20 24.94 -11.55 -11.82
N ASP A 21 24.89 -12.50 -10.88
CA ASP A 21 25.87 -12.63 -9.79
C ASP A 21 26.11 -11.30 -9.02
N GLY A 22 25.04 -10.55 -8.77
CA GLY A 22 25.07 -9.26 -8.06
C GLY A 22 25.44 -8.04 -8.93
N GLN A 23 25.82 -8.22 -10.19
CA GLN A 23 26.02 -7.13 -11.14
C GLN A 23 24.78 -6.84 -11.97
N VAL A 24 24.43 -5.56 -12.08
CA VAL A 24 23.36 -5.09 -12.97
C VAL A 24 23.90 -5.05 -14.40
N LEU A 25 23.40 -5.94 -15.26
CA LEU A 25 23.76 -5.99 -16.68
C LEU A 25 22.91 -5.05 -17.53
N ALA A 26 21.65 -4.86 -17.16
CA ALA A 26 20.74 -3.92 -17.80
C ALA A 26 19.76 -3.37 -16.77
N ASN A 27 19.38 -2.10 -16.92
CA ASN A 27 18.31 -1.48 -16.14
C ASN A 27 17.63 -0.41 -17.01
N VAL A 28 16.78 -0.85 -17.93
CA VAL A 28 16.10 0.02 -18.88
C VAL A 28 14.77 0.42 -18.28
N ARG A 29 14.53 1.72 -18.17
CA ARG A 29 13.26 2.27 -17.70
C ARG A 29 12.69 3.18 -18.75
N LYS A 30 11.44 2.92 -19.15
CA LYS A 30 10.66 3.80 -20.00
C LYS A 30 9.49 4.34 -19.21
N THR A 31 9.42 5.66 -19.11
CA THR A 31 8.27 6.36 -18.54
C THR A 31 7.44 6.88 -19.71
N TYR A 32 6.18 6.47 -19.79
CA TYR A 32 5.21 7.10 -20.66
C TYR A 32 4.97 8.51 -20.14
N ILE A 33 5.37 9.49 -20.94
CA ILE A 33 5.05 10.89 -20.72
C ILE A 33 3.72 11.12 -21.42
N THR A 34 2.67 11.31 -20.63
CA THR A 34 1.35 11.60 -21.16
C THR A 34 1.38 12.92 -21.93
N PRO A 35 0.57 13.06 -23.00
CA PRO A 35 0.36 14.36 -23.62
C PRO A 35 -0.02 15.43 -22.57
N PRO A 36 0.29 16.71 -22.84
CA PRO A 36 -0.20 17.80 -22.00
C PRO A 36 -1.72 17.70 -21.78
N GLY A 37 -2.16 17.87 -20.53
CA GLY A 37 -3.58 17.83 -20.17
C GLY A 37 -4.07 16.53 -19.50
N VAL A 38 -3.22 15.50 -19.35
CA VAL A 38 -3.58 14.29 -18.60
C VAL A 38 -3.15 14.39 -17.14
N ASN A 39 -4.09 14.18 -16.21
CA ASN A 39 -3.81 14.17 -14.79
C ASN A 39 -3.43 12.76 -14.31
N HIS A 40 -2.28 12.63 -13.63
CA HIS A 40 -1.76 11.35 -13.15
C HIS A 40 -2.71 10.62 -12.18
N CYS A 41 -3.33 11.33 -11.22
CA CYS A 41 -4.27 10.76 -10.27
C CYS A 41 -5.53 10.25 -10.98
N ILE A 42 -6.06 11.02 -11.93
CA ILE A 42 -7.22 10.61 -12.73
C ILE A 42 -6.89 9.38 -13.58
N GLY A 43 -5.67 9.29 -14.11
CA GLY A 43 -5.21 8.10 -14.82
C GLY A 43 -5.31 6.82 -13.97
N HIS A 44 -4.94 6.88 -12.68
CA HIS A 44 -5.11 5.75 -11.76
C HIS A 44 -6.58 5.38 -11.55
N ILE A 45 -7.46 6.38 -11.42
CA ILE A 45 -8.90 6.18 -11.21
C ILE A 45 -9.53 5.54 -12.44
N GLU A 46 -9.37 6.14 -13.61
CA GLU A 46 -10.01 5.67 -14.85
C GLU A 46 -9.48 4.31 -15.28
N MET A 47 -8.19 4.03 -15.09
CA MET A 47 -7.66 2.67 -15.33
C MET A 47 -8.26 1.65 -14.37
N GLY A 48 -8.41 2.00 -13.09
CA GLY A 48 -9.08 1.13 -12.11
C GLY A 48 -10.53 0.86 -12.49
N ARG A 49 -11.30 1.90 -12.85
CA ARG A 49 -12.68 1.78 -13.31
C ARG A 49 -12.80 0.92 -14.57
N LEU A 50 -11.92 1.12 -15.55
CA LEU A 50 -11.92 0.37 -16.80
C LEU A 50 -11.66 -1.14 -16.57
N ILE A 51 -10.68 -1.48 -15.74
CA ILE A 51 -10.29 -2.87 -15.50
C ILE A 51 -11.33 -3.61 -14.64
N THR A 52 -11.90 -2.92 -13.65
CA THR A 52 -12.78 -3.54 -12.64
C THR A 52 -14.27 -3.42 -12.96
N GLY A 53 -14.64 -2.54 -13.89
CA GLY A 53 -16.04 -2.21 -14.17
C GLY A 53 -16.67 -1.23 -13.17
N ALA A 54 -15.90 -0.64 -12.25
CA ALA A 54 -16.44 0.32 -11.29
C ALA A 54 -17.08 1.55 -11.97
N HIS A 55 -18.34 1.82 -11.66
CA HIS A 55 -19.13 2.84 -12.34
C HIS A 55 -18.96 4.22 -11.71
N ASN A 56 -19.19 4.35 -10.40
CA ASN A 56 -19.12 5.62 -9.68
C ASN A 56 -18.48 5.41 -8.30
N PRO A 57 -17.23 4.95 -8.21
CA PRO A 57 -16.65 4.60 -6.92
C PRO A 57 -16.16 5.83 -6.13
N ILE A 58 -16.21 5.70 -4.81
CA ILE A 58 -15.36 6.47 -3.91
C ILE A 58 -13.97 5.83 -3.96
N VAL A 59 -12.97 6.62 -4.34
CA VAL A 59 -11.62 6.12 -4.59
C VAL A 59 -10.71 6.41 -3.41
N LEU A 60 -10.13 5.35 -2.85
CA LEU A 60 -8.98 5.45 -1.96
C LEU A 60 -7.69 5.35 -2.80
N TYR A 61 -7.05 6.48 -3.07
CA TYR A 61 -5.79 6.52 -3.80
C TYR A 61 -4.60 6.50 -2.85
N VAL A 62 -3.94 5.35 -2.75
CA VAL A 62 -2.79 5.11 -1.86
C VAL A 62 -1.58 4.60 -2.65
N SER A 63 -0.61 5.50 -2.86
CA SER A 63 0.63 5.20 -3.58
C SER A 63 1.87 5.62 -2.78
N GLY A 64 3.05 5.45 -3.38
CA GLY A 64 4.29 5.96 -2.80
C GLY A 64 4.32 7.49 -2.68
N GLY A 65 3.52 8.21 -3.47
CA GLY A 65 3.53 9.68 -3.50
C GLY A 65 2.19 10.35 -3.20
N ASN A 66 1.10 9.60 -3.11
CA ASN A 66 -0.25 10.14 -2.88
C ASN A 66 -1.00 9.33 -1.83
N THR A 67 -1.82 10.01 -1.04
CA THR A 67 -2.78 9.41 -0.10
C THR A 67 -3.99 10.31 -0.07
N GLN A 68 -5.03 9.96 -0.84
CA GLN A 68 -6.18 10.81 -1.12
C GLN A 68 -7.46 9.99 -1.17
N VAL A 69 -8.55 10.57 -0.69
CA VAL A 69 -9.93 10.11 -0.87
C VAL A 69 -10.56 10.97 -1.95
N ILE A 70 -10.91 10.39 -3.08
CA ILE A 70 -11.37 11.09 -4.28
C ILE A 70 -12.72 10.52 -4.69
N ALA A 71 -13.68 11.37 -5.01
CA ALA A 71 -14.94 10.92 -5.61
C ALA A 71 -15.42 11.92 -6.67
N TYR A 72 -16.26 11.43 -7.58
CA TYR A 72 -16.86 12.28 -8.60
C TYR A 72 -18.08 13.00 -8.02
N SER A 73 -18.03 14.33 -7.98
CA SER A 73 -19.13 15.13 -7.44
C SER A 73 -19.22 16.47 -8.16
N ASN A 74 -20.44 16.85 -8.54
CA ASN A 74 -20.73 18.07 -9.29
C ASN A 74 -19.90 18.20 -10.58
N LYS A 75 -19.96 17.16 -11.44
CA LYS A 75 -19.32 17.10 -12.76
C LYS A 75 -17.79 17.17 -12.76
N ARG A 76 -17.13 16.91 -11.63
CA ARG A 76 -15.67 16.84 -11.52
C ARG A 76 -15.22 15.89 -10.42
N TYR A 77 -14.01 15.35 -10.56
CA TYR A 77 -13.34 14.68 -9.45
C TYR A 77 -12.96 15.68 -8.36
N ARG A 78 -13.26 15.35 -7.11
CA ARG A 78 -12.95 16.15 -5.93
C ARG A 78 -12.20 15.31 -4.91
N ILE A 79 -11.20 15.92 -4.30
CA ILE A 79 -10.50 15.36 -3.15
C ILE A 79 -11.34 15.72 -1.90
N PHE A 80 -11.81 14.71 -1.19
CA PHE A 80 -12.57 14.86 0.06
C PHE A 80 -11.67 14.77 1.29
N GLY A 81 -10.53 14.09 1.17
CA GLY A 81 -9.50 14.04 2.20
C GLY A 81 -8.17 13.69 1.57
N GLU A 82 -7.09 14.22 2.14
CA GLU A 82 -5.74 13.88 1.73
C GLU A 82 -4.77 13.95 2.91
N THR A 83 -3.62 13.29 2.77
CA THR A 83 -2.54 13.43 3.75
C THR A 83 -1.99 14.87 3.75
N ILE A 84 -1.61 15.36 4.93
CA ILE A 84 -1.04 16.70 5.11
C ILE A 84 0.47 16.69 4.90
N ASP A 85 1.14 15.59 5.23
CA ASP A 85 2.59 15.51 5.32
C ASP A 85 3.20 14.60 4.24
N ILE A 86 3.16 13.29 4.43
CA ILE A 86 3.75 12.29 3.55
C ILE A 86 2.70 11.26 3.17
N ALA A 87 2.81 10.76 1.95
CA ALA A 87 1.99 9.64 1.52
C ALA A 87 2.30 8.38 2.34
N VAL A 88 1.28 7.58 2.59
CA VAL A 88 1.40 6.32 3.34
C VAL A 88 2.45 5.40 2.74
N GLY A 89 2.53 5.34 1.41
CA GLY A 89 3.53 4.51 0.75
C GLY A 89 4.96 4.96 1.02
N ASN A 90 5.20 6.27 1.13
CA ASN A 90 6.51 6.83 1.51
C ASN A 90 6.81 6.59 2.99
N CYS A 91 5.81 6.71 3.86
CA CYS A 91 5.94 6.41 5.29
C CYS A 91 6.41 4.97 5.51
N LEU A 92 5.74 4.00 4.89
CA LEU A 92 6.11 2.58 4.95
C LEU A 92 7.50 2.32 4.38
N ASP A 93 7.84 2.91 3.23
CA ASP A 93 9.15 2.75 2.60
C ASP A 93 10.29 3.35 3.46
N ARG A 94 10.04 4.48 4.13
CA ARG A 94 11.00 5.12 5.04
C ARG A 94 11.18 4.29 6.30
N PHE A 95 10.08 3.82 6.91
CA PHE A 95 10.12 2.96 8.08
C PHE A 95 10.93 1.69 7.82
N ALA A 96 10.66 1.00 6.71
CA ALA A 96 11.39 -0.20 6.31
C ALA A 96 12.91 0.04 6.18
N ARG A 97 13.32 1.19 5.63
CA ARG A 97 14.74 1.57 5.56
C ARG A 97 15.36 1.77 6.93
N ILE A 98 14.66 2.43 7.86
CA ILE A 98 15.13 2.67 9.23
C ILE A 98 15.37 1.34 9.96
N ILE A 99 14.43 0.40 9.84
CA ILE A 99 14.56 -0.92 10.49
C ILE A 99 15.40 -1.93 9.69
N LYS A 100 15.98 -1.49 8.55
CA LYS A 100 16.77 -2.31 7.63
C LYS A 100 16.03 -3.58 7.18
N LEU A 101 14.76 -3.44 6.82
CA LEU A 101 13.96 -4.54 6.28
C LEU A 101 14.38 -4.84 4.84
N SER A 102 14.50 -6.12 4.49
CA SER A 102 14.72 -6.53 3.11
C SER A 102 13.46 -6.28 2.26
N ASN A 103 13.64 -5.94 0.98
CA ASN A 103 12.57 -5.85 -0.01
C ASN A 103 12.26 -7.22 -0.68
N ASP A 104 12.88 -8.30 -0.20
CA ASP A 104 12.68 -9.67 -0.68
C ASP A 104 11.71 -10.41 0.27
N PRO A 105 10.62 -11.07 -0.20
CA PRO A 105 10.22 -11.37 -1.60
C PRO A 105 9.28 -10.34 -2.25
N SER A 106 8.97 -9.24 -1.58
CA SER A 106 8.01 -8.25 -2.04
C SER A 106 8.39 -6.86 -1.52
N PRO A 107 7.96 -5.76 -2.18
CA PRO A 107 8.23 -4.41 -1.70
C PRO A 107 7.94 -4.29 -0.21
N ALA A 108 8.75 -3.50 0.50
CA ALA A 108 8.64 -3.31 1.95
C ALA A 108 7.20 -3.24 2.47
N ARG A 109 6.33 -2.51 1.76
CA ARG A 109 4.90 -2.34 2.07
C ARG A 109 4.10 -3.64 2.20
N GLN A 110 4.49 -4.71 1.52
CA GLN A 110 3.87 -6.05 1.64
C GLN A 110 4.71 -6.98 2.54
N ALA A 111 6.04 -6.84 2.51
CA ALA A 111 6.96 -7.65 3.30
C ALA A 111 6.81 -7.42 4.82
N ILE A 112 6.52 -6.17 5.23
CA ILE A 112 6.23 -5.79 6.62
C ILE A 112 5.10 -6.68 7.20
N TYR A 113 4.02 -6.93 6.45
CA TYR A 113 2.89 -7.75 6.89
C TYR A 113 3.25 -9.23 7.00
N LYS A 114 3.88 -9.79 5.96
CA LYS A 114 4.23 -11.22 5.92
C LYS A 114 5.29 -11.60 6.94
N ILE A 115 6.22 -10.69 7.24
CA ILE A 115 7.22 -10.88 8.29
C ILE A 115 6.57 -10.83 9.68
N ALA A 116 5.65 -9.88 9.90
CA ALA A 116 4.91 -9.79 11.16
C ALA A 116 4.15 -11.08 11.46
N LEU A 117 3.40 -11.60 10.49
CA LEU A 117 2.65 -12.86 10.65
C LEU A 117 3.56 -14.07 10.90
N ARG A 118 4.71 -14.16 10.23
CA ARG A 118 5.65 -15.28 10.39
C ARG A 118 6.33 -15.31 11.75
N GLU A 119 6.70 -14.16 12.31
CA GLU A 119 7.34 -14.10 13.64
C GLU A 119 6.33 -14.26 14.78
N ILE A 120 5.06 -13.85 14.60
CA ILE A 120 3.98 -14.11 15.56
C ILE A 120 3.59 -15.60 15.56
N ALA A 121 3.56 -16.24 14.39
CA ALA A 121 3.18 -17.65 14.24
C ALA A 121 4.27 -18.65 14.67
N ASP A 122 5.53 -18.23 14.83
CA ASP A 122 6.64 -19.07 15.28
C ASP A 122 7.08 -18.69 16.72
N PRO A 123 6.41 -19.22 17.76
CA PRO A 123 6.76 -18.93 19.16
C PRO A 123 8.14 -19.47 19.56
N SER A 124 8.76 -20.34 18.76
CA SER A 124 10.05 -20.98 19.08
C SER A 124 11.27 -20.06 18.86
N LYS A 125 11.11 -18.96 18.12
CA LYS A 125 12.17 -17.96 17.89
C LYS A 125 12.21 -16.86 18.95
N LYS A 126 11.23 -16.78 19.85
CA LYS A 126 11.28 -15.85 20.99
C LYS A 126 12.13 -16.45 22.11
N ARG A 127 13.17 -15.69 22.48
CA ARG A 127 14.02 -15.77 23.69
C ARG A 127 15.35 -16.51 23.52
N SER A 128 16.34 -15.76 23.04
CA SER A 128 17.73 -15.98 23.42
C SER A 128 18.42 -14.63 23.64
N LYS A 129 18.53 -14.21 24.91
CA LYS A 129 19.76 -13.65 25.52
C LYS A 129 19.56 -13.47 27.03
N ARG A 130 20.57 -13.90 27.81
CA ARG A 130 20.67 -13.80 29.28
C ARG A 130 20.49 -12.34 29.76
N LYS A 131 19.69 -12.12 30.80
CA LYS A 131 19.48 -10.82 31.47
C LYS A 131 20.36 -10.65 32.72
N LYS A 132 20.81 -9.42 32.99
CA LYS A 132 21.36 -8.97 34.28
C LYS A 132 20.19 -8.57 35.23
N PRO A 133 20.35 -8.65 36.56
CA PRO A 133 19.20 -8.72 37.46
C PRO A 133 18.45 -7.41 37.81
N ASP A 134 18.94 -6.21 37.47
CA ASP A 134 18.54 -4.99 38.21
C ASP A 134 18.02 -3.80 37.38
N GLU A 135 17.49 -3.99 36.17
CA GLU A 135 16.88 -2.90 35.38
C GLU A 135 15.36 -3.11 35.18
N PRO A 136 14.51 -2.09 35.37
CA PRO A 136 13.09 -2.18 35.03
C PRO A 136 12.94 -2.49 33.54
N GLU A 137 12.34 -3.64 33.23
CA GLU A 137 12.28 -4.16 31.87
C GLU A 137 11.40 -3.29 30.99
N ALA A 138 12.01 -2.46 30.13
CA ALA A 138 11.30 -1.92 28.97
C ALA A 138 10.83 -3.11 28.11
N PRO A 139 9.56 -3.14 27.66
CA PRO A 139 9.08 -4.21 26.79
C PRO A 139 9.96 -4.30 25.54
N GLU A 140 10.52 -5.48 25.30
CA GLU A 140 11.37 -5.74 24.14
C GLU A 140 10.48 -5.96 22.91
N TYR A 141 10.37 -4.94 22.05
CA TYR A 141 9.58 -5.01 20.82
C TYR A 141 10.40 -5.60 19.67
N THR A 142 9.84 -6.59 18.98
CA THR A 142 10.43 -7.14 17.76
C THR A 142 10.15 -6.25 16.55
N LYS A 143 10.89 -6.46 15.45
CA LYS A 143 10.58 -5.78 14.18
C LYS A 143 9.17 -6.12 13.70
N ALA A 144 8.74 -7.37 13.88
CA ALA A 144 7.37 -7.79 13.61
C ALA A 144 6.32 -7.00 14.40
N ASP A 145 6.53 -6.81 15.71
CA ASP A 145 5.56 -6.09 16.55
C ASP A 145 5.42 -4.63 16.08
N MET A 146 6.52 -3.98 15.70
CA MET A 146 6.50 -2.63 15.16
C MET A 146 5.83 -2.57 13.78
N CYS A 147 6.14 -3.52 12.91
CA CYS A 147 5.55 -3.67 11.57
C CYS A 147 4.03 -3.88 11.61
N TYR A 148 3.56 -4.72 12.54
CA TYR A 148 2.14 -4.96 12.77
C TYR A 148 1.45 -3.70 13.28
N SER A 149 1.94 -3.15 14.38
CA SER A 149 1.36 -1.97 15.03
C SER A 149 1.28 -0.77 14.08
N LEU A 150 2.33 -0.54 13.28
CA LEU A 150 2.36 0.52 12.29
C LEU A 150 1.28 0.36 11.22
N GLN A 151 1.12 -0.85 10.66
CA GLN A 151 0.11 -1.10 9.63
C GLN A 151 -1.30 -0.98 10.18
N GLU A 152 -1.60 -1.59 11.34
CA GLU A 152 -2.92 -1.47 11.96
C GLU A 152 -3.28 0.01 12.21
N THR A 153 -2.33 0.77 12.77
CA THR A 153 -2.54 2.19 13.08
C THR A 153 -2.80 3.01 11.81
N ILE A 154 -1.92 2.86 10.82
CA ILE A 154 -2.02 3.63 9.58
C ILE A 154 -3.27 3.26 8.79
N PHE A 155 -3.56 1.96 8.61
CA PHE A 155 -4.69 1.53 7.80
C PHE A 155 -6.02 1.82 8.48
N ALA A 156 -6.08 1.80 9.82
CA ALA A 156 -7.25 2.30 10.54
C ALA A 156 -7.49 3.79 10.28
N MET A 157 -6.44 4.60 10.14
CA MET A 157 -6.56 6.02 9.78
C MET A 157 -6.99 6.24 8.33
N LEU A 158 -6.80 5.26 7.44
CA LEU A 158 -7.24 5.33 6.04
C LEU A 158 -8.71 4.94 5.86
N LYS A 159 -9.43 4.61 6.94
CA LYS A 159 -10.88 4.32 6.89
C LYS A 159 -11.58 5.51 6.22
N LEU A 160 -12.42 5.22 5.23
CA LEU A 160 -13.03 6.27 4.42
C LEU A 160 -13.97 7.12 5.28
N PRO A 161 -13.91 8.47 5.15
CA PRO A 161 -14.86 9.34 5.81
C PRO A 161 -16.27 9.12 5.23
N SER A 162 -17.29 9.30 6.08
CA SER A 162 -18.71 9.16 5.72
C SER A 162 -19.19 10.25 4.75
N GLU A 163 -18.53 11.40 4.74
CA GLU A 163 -18.92 12.58 3.98
C GLU A 163 -18.93 12.33 2.46
N PRO A 164 -17.88 11.75 1.83
CA PRO A 164 -17.94 11.33 0.43
C PRO A 164 -19.11 10.39 0.13
N MET A 165 -19.42 9.46 1.03
CA MET A 165 -20.52 8.49 0.85
C MET A 165 -21.88 9.20 0.83
N ALA A 166 -22.08 10.16 1.74
CA ALA A 166 -23.31 10.95 1.79
C ALA A 166 -23.48 11.91 0.60
N HIS A 167 -22.38 12.34 -0.03
CA HIS A 167 -22.41 13.39 -1.07
C HIS A 167 -22.32 12.87 -2.51
N CYS A 168 -21.88 11.63 -2.72
CA CYS A 168 -21.59 11.11 -4.05
C CYS A 168 -22.55 10.03 -4.52
N ASP A 169 -23.56 9.66 -3.70
CA ASP A 169 -24.55 8.61 -3.97
C ASP A 169 -23.90 7.38 -4.60
N SER A 170 -22.86 6.90 -3.91
CA SER A 170 -22.00 5.82 -4.36
C SER A 170 -22.06 4.70 -3.34
N ASN A 171 -22.24 3.48 -3.85
CA ASN A 171 -22.18 2.23 -3.10
C ASN A 171 -20.90 1.45 -3.42
N GLU A 172 -19.93 2.04 -4.12
CA GLU A 172 -18.71 1.39 -4.56
C GLU A 172 -17.50 2.06 -3.91
N VAL A 173 -16.54 1.26 -3.45
CA VAL A 173 -15.23 1.72 -3.00
C VAL A 173 -14.17 1.12 -3.90
N LEU A 174 -13.37 1.95 -4.56
CA LEU A 174 -12.25 1.50 -5.40
C LEU A 174 -10.92 1.84 -4.74
N ILE A 175 -10.07 0.84 -4.52
CA ILE A 175 -8.70 1.08 -4.01
C ILE A 175 -7.74 1.13 -5.19
N VAL A 176 -6.99 2.23 -5.33
CA VAL A 176 -5.97 2.38 -6.38
C VAL A 176 -4.61 2.77 -5.82
N GLY A 177 -3.56 2.49 -6.60
CA GLY A 177 -2.17 2.79 -6.25
C GLY A 177 -1.43 1.59 -5.66
N GLY A 178 -0.10 1.69 -5.61
CA GLY A 178 0.76 0.54 -5.27
C GLY A 178 0.67 0.08 -3.81
N VAL A 179 0.12 0.87 -2.90
CA VAL A 179 -0.18 0.42 -1.52
C VAL A 179 -1.50 -0.35 -1.48
N GLY A 180 -2.38 -0.12 -2.46
CA GLY A 180 -3.66 -0.82 -2.59
C GLY A 180 -3.53 -2.33 -2.77
N CYS A 181 -2.35 -2.84 -3.15
CA CYS A 181 -2.07 -4.28 -3.23
C CYS A 181 -1.77 -4.91 -1.85
N ASN A 182 -1.70 -4.13 -0.77
CA ASN A 182 -1.44 -4.66 0.56
C ASN A 182 -2.67 -5.45 1.06
N GLU A 183 -2.46 -6.75 1.32
CA GLU A 183 -3.50 -7.70 1.74
C GLU A 183 -4.22 -7.22 3.01
N ARG A 184 -3.49 -6.70 4.01
CA ARG A 184 -4.07 -6.24 5.27
C ARG A 184 -4.95 -5.00 5.10
N LEU A 185 -4.51 -4.04 4.28
CA LEU A 185 -5.33 -2.87 3.94
C LEU A 185 -6.63 -3.32 3.27
N GLN A 186 -6.57 -4.26 2.32
CA GLN A 186 -7.77 -4.77 1.65
C GLN A 186 -8.71 -5.52 2.60
N GLU A 187 -8.18 -6.32 3.54
CA GLU A 187 -8.98 -6.96 4.58
C GLU A 187 -9.73 -5.93 5.43
N MET A 188 -9.02 -4.91 5.95
CA MET A 188 -9.63 -3.86 6.78
C MET A 188 -10.69 -3.06 6.01
N MET A 189 -10.41 -2.76 4.75
CA MET A 189 -11.36 -2.07 3.87
C MET A 189 -12.57 -2.95 3.54
N ALA A 190 -12.40 -4.26 3.40
CA ALA A 190 -13.51 -5.18 3.15
C ALA A 190 -14.47 -5.22 4.35
N VAL A 191 -13.93 -5.28 5.58
CA VAL A 191 -14.75 -5.20 6.81
C VAL A 191 -15.51 -3.88 6.86
N MET A 192 -14.85 -2.75 6.60
CA MET A 192 -15.54 -1.45 6.55
C MET A 192 -16.63 -1.42 5.49
N CYS A 193 -16.38 -1.92 4.29
CA CYS A 193 -17.36 -1.91 3.22
C CYS A 193 -18.58 -2.77 3.57
N ASP A 194 -18.37 -3.92 4.21
CA ASP A 194 -19.44 -4.78 4.71
C ASP A 194 -20.29 -4.08 5.79
N GLU A 195 -19.65 -3.41 6.76
CA GLU A 195 -20.32 -2.58 7.79
C GLU A 195 -21.19 -1.47 7.20
N LEU A 196 -20.82 -0.96 6.02
CA LEU A 196 -21.46 0.17 5.35
C LEU A 196 -22.34 -0.25 4.16
N CYS A 197 -22.54 -1.56 3.95
CA CYS A 197 -23.27 -2.11 2.80
C CYS A 197 -22.74 -1.60 1.43
N MET A 198 -21.42 -1.47 1.31
CA MET A 198 -20.71 -1.03 0.11
C MET A 198 -20.01 -2.19 -0.59
N LEU A 199 -19.89 -2.08 -1.92
CA LEU A 199 -19.08 -2.97 -2.74
C LEU A 199 -17.62 -2.52 -2.74
N LEU A 200 -16.75 -3.32 -2.14
CA LEU A 200 -15.30 -3.14 -2.28
C LEU A 200 -14.83 -3.67 -3.64
N ILE A 201 -14.11 -2.82 -4.38
CA ILE A 201 -13.49 -3.11 -5.65
C ILE A 201 -11.98 -2.95 -5.49
N ASP A 202 -11.27 -4.08 -5.60
CA ASP A 202 -9.81 -4.15 -5.48
C ASP A 202 -9.18 -4.97 -6.62
N PHE A 203 -7.85 -4.91 -6.72
CA PHE A 203 -7.09 -5.57 -7.78
C PHE A 203 -6.70 -7.02 -7.48
N LEU A 204 -6.96 -7.55 -6.28
CA LEU A 204 -6.53 -8.91 -5.90
C LEU A 204 -7.66 -9.94 -5.99
N LYS A 205 -8.92 -9.51 -6.08
CA LYS A 205 -10.10 -10.40 -6.12
C LYS A 205 -10.69 -10.64 -7.51
N ASN A 206 -10.04 -10.19 -8.59
CA ASN A 206 -10.45 -10.42 -9.98
C ASN A 206 -9.55 -11.42 -10.71
#